data_AF-A0A970B7D5-F1
#
_entry.id   AF-A0A970B7D5-F1
#
_cell.length_a   1.000
_cell.length_b   1.000
_cell.length_c   1.000
_cell.angle_alpha   90.00
_cell.angle_beta   90.00
_cell.angle_gamma   90.00
#
_symmetry.space_group_name_H-M   'P 1'
#
loop_
_entity.id
_entity.type
_entity.pdbx_description
1 polymer ?
#
loop_
_entity_poly.entity_id
_entity_poly.type
_entity_poly.pdbx_seq_one_letter_code
_entity_poly.pdbx_strand_id
1 'polypeptide(L)'
;MTLRNEVQLIAYPDRIGNNLADLHEFLDTYGQGRLGGVHILPPYPSNADGGFSPLTHKEIDPKYGDWKDVERISSKFDLTMDLMINHLSDESEEFKDFLKHGYASEHADLFVHVDQLGDITPDDLAKIHIRKEKEPFREITFGDGTRGRVWCTFTEKQIDLNYNSPKTYALMEDYIKFLTARGVKLFRLDAFGYTTKKIGTSCFLVEPDVYDILKWVDNVARENGAETLPEVHDHSSYQYAVALHGMHPYGFAMAPLLLYSLLDANSVHLKNWLRMCPRNQISVLDTHDGICIPDVEGVLPHNEIQALIHNVSQRSGDPILRRSAANVHSVGAIYQLTCTYYDALKRNDDAYICARAIQFFAPGIPQIYYVGLLAGQNDHELMEATGELRDINRHYYTKEEVAEAVKQPVVRRLFKLMEFRGSYPAFDGVFHLQYSNDSSVAMCWRDGTHTCELFVDLIFKKATMRYLDQKSGRWLTQRL
;
A
#
# COMPACT_ATOMS: atom_id res chain seq x y z
N MET A 1 1.33 -13.82 -17.20
CA MET A 1 2.75 -13.99 -16.77
C MET A 1 2.80 -13.67 -15.29
N THR A 2 3.58 -14.39 -14.50
CA THR A 2 3.75 -14.10 -13.06
C THR A 2 4.62 -12.85 -12.85
N LEU A 3 4.37 -12.11 -11.77
CA LEU A 3 5.20 -10.98 -11.35
C LEU A 3 6.66 -11.41 -11.13
N ARG A 4 7.61 -10.52 -11.46
CA ARG A 4 9.03 -10.72 -11.10
C ARG A 4 9.21 -10.68 -9.59
N ASN A 5 9.98 -11.64 -9.08
CA ASN A 5 10.41 -11.69 -7.68
C ASN A 5 11.58 -10.73 -7.41
N GLU A 6 11.42 -9.46 -7.77
CA GLU A 6 12.41 -8.40 -7.68
C GLU A 6 11.85 -7.23 -6.86
N VAL A 7 12.72 -6.29 -6.44
CA VAL A 7 12.25 -5.11 -5.71
C VAL A 7 11.37 -4.24 -6.60
N GLN A 8 10.28 -3.71 -6.05
CA GLN A 8 9.38 -2.79 -6.75
C GLN A 8 9.39 -1.41 -6.09
N LEU A 9 9.27 -0.35 -6.88
CA LEU A 9 9.16 1.03 -6.38
C LEU A 9 7.69 1.40 -6.19
N ILE A 10 7.34 2.09 -5.10
CA ILE A 10 6.06 2.81 -4.98
C ILE A 10 6.35 4.31 -5.14
N ALA A 11 5.74 4.96 -6.12
CA ALA A 11 5.94 6.38 -6.39
C ALA A 11 4.67 7.07 -6.90
N TYR A 12 4.54 8.35 -6.58
CA TYR A 12 3.60 9.22 -7.27
C TYR A 12 4.07 9.52 -8.68
N PRO A 13 3.15 9.84 -9.61
CA PRO A 13 3.52 10.19 -10.98
C PRO A 13 4.37 11.47 -11.09
N ASP A 14 4.40 12.32 -10.05
CA ASP A 14 4.95 13.68 -10.08
C ASP A 14 5.85 14.04 -8.89
N ARG A 15 6.24 13.07 -8.04
CA ARG A 15 7.08 13.36 -6.85
C ARG A 15 8.54 12.89 -7.00
N ILE A 16 8.89 12.37 -8.17
CA ILE A 16 10.26 12.20 -8.68
C ILE A 16 10.32 12.97 -9.99
N GLY A 17 10.89 14.17 -9.97
CA GLY A 17 10.68 15.16 -11.03
C GLY A 17 9.25 15.69 -10.99
N ASN A 18 8.62 15.90 -12.14
CA ASN A 18 7.32 16.59 -12.22
C ASN A 18 6.20 15.77 -12.90
N ASN A 19 6.52 14.64 -13.53
CA ASN A 19 5.57 13.87 -14.35
C ASN A 19 6.09 12.45 -14.67
N LEU A 20 5.28 11.66 -15.38
CA LEU A 20 5.60 10.28 -15.74
C LEU A 20 6.85 10.14 -16.63
N ALA A 21 7.20 11.17 -17.41
CA ALA A 21 8.42 11.15 -18.21
C ALA A 21 9.67 11.28 -17.32
N ASP A 22 9.64 12.15 -16.30
CA ASP A 22 10.71 12.25 -15.32
C ASP A 22 10.83 10.98 -14.46
N LEU A 23 9.69 10.39 -14.05
CA LEU A 23 9.68 9.10 -13.36
C LEU A 23 10.29 7.99 -14.22
N HIS A 24 9.95 7.94 -15.51
CA HIS A 24 10.56 6.98 -16.44
C HIS A 24 12.08 7.20 -16.58
N GLU A 25 12.56 8.45 -16.67
CA GLU A 25 13.99 8.76 -16.71
C GLU A 25 14.71 8.29 -15.43
N PHE A 26 14.09 8.49 -14.27
CA PHE A 26 14.59 7.96 -13.00
C PHE A 26 14.71 6.44 -13.01
N LEU A 27 13.65 5.75 -13.43
CA LEU A 27 13.62 4.28 -13.52
C LEU A 27 14.68 3.76 -14.49
N ASP A 28 14.89 4.43 -15.62
CA ASP A 28 15.88 4.01 -16.61
C ASP A 28 17.32 4.28 -16.13
N THR A 29 17.55 5.38 -15.41
CA THR A 29 18.88 5.78 -14.95
C THR A 29 19.30 5.04 -13.67
N TYR A 30 18.39 4.92 -12.70
CA TYR A 30 18.69 4.43 -11.35
C TYR A 30 17.99 3.10 -11.03
N GLY A 31 16.88 2.78 -11.70
CA GLY A 31 16.11 1.56 -11.45
C GLY A 31 16.62 0.30 -12.17
N GLN A 32 17.30 0.44 -13.31
CA GLN A 32 17.78 -0.72 -14.09
C GLN A 32 18.72 -1.62 -13.27
N GLY A 33 18.43 -2.92 -13.27
CA GLY A 33 19.14 -3.93 -12.48
C GLY A 33 18.86 -3.90 -10.96
N ARG A 34 17.95 -3.01 -10.51
CA ARG A 34 17.58 -2.83 -9.10
C ARG A 34 16.09 -3.02 -8.84
N LEU A 35 15.27 -2.66 -9.82
CA LEU A 35 13.82 -2.71 -9.76
C LEU A 35 13.27 -3.61 -10.86
N GLY A 36 12.39 -4.52 -10.48
CA GLY A 36 11.60 -5.32 -11.44
C GLY A 36 10.20 -4.77 -11.66
N GLY A 37 9.76 -3.79 -10.87
CA GLY A 37 8.42 -3.22 -11.02
C GLY A 37 8.27 -1.85 -10.40
N VAL A 38 7.15 -1.22 -10.71
CA VAL A 38 6.73 0.05 -10.15
C VAL A 38 5.22 0.06 -9.90
N HIS A 39 4.84 0.47 -8.71
CA HIS A 39 3.51 0.92 -8.35
C HIS A 39 3.44 2.42 -8.56
N ILE A 40 2.75 2.82 -9.62
CA ILE A 40 2.40 4.22 -9.88
C ILE A 40 1.12 4.49 -9.11
N LEU A 41 1.22 5.30 -8.04
CA LEU A 41 0.06 5.80 -7.29
C LEU A 41 -0.87 6.58 -8.23
N PRO A 42 -2.17 6.70 -7.92
CA PRO A 42 -3.21 6.99 -8.90
C PRO A 42 -2.88 8.17 -9.86
N PRO A 43 -2.57 7.91 -11.14
CA PRO A 43 -2.23 8.94 -12.11
C PRO A 43 -3.44 9.44 -12.91
N TYR A 44 -4.65 9.06 -12.48
CA TYR A 44 -5.90 9.38 -13.16
C TYR A 44 -6.35 10.81 -12.88
N PRO A 45 -7.18 11.43 -13.75
CA PRO A 45 -7.89 12.65 -13.40
C PRO A 45 -8.69 12.44 -12.11
N SER A 46 -8.47 13.29 -11.11
CA SER A 46 -9.08 13.18 -9.79
C SER A 46 -9.35 14.55 -9.19
N ASN A 47 -10.44 14.66 -8.42
CA ASN A 47 -10.85 15.92 -7.78
C ASN A 47 -10.65 15.95 -6.25
N ALA A 48 -10.07 14.89 -5.68
CA ALA A 48 -9.78 14.79 -4.25
C ALA A 48 -8.67 13.77 -3.91
N ASP A 49 -8.25 13.79 -2.65
CA ASP A 49 -7.52 12.71 -1.98
C ASP A 49 -6.28 12.23 -2.74
N GLY A 50 -5.47 13.15 -3.27
CA GLY A 50 -4.19 12.83 -3.92
C GLY A 50 -4.27 11.83 -5.09
N GLY A 51 -5.42 11.71 -5.74
CA GLY A 51 -5.64 10.77 -6.85
C GLY A 51 -6.66 9.65 -6.58
N PHE A 52 -7.05 9.44 -5.31
CA PHE A 52 -7.98 8.39 -4.88
C PHE A 52 -9.47 8.74 -5.08
N SER A 53 -9.79 9.80 -5.83
CA SER A 53 -11.16 10.11 -6.27
C SER A 53 -11.20 10.21 -7.79
N PRO A 54 -11.00 9.08 -8.50
CA PRO A 54 -10.82 9.09 -9.95
C PRO A 54 -12.14 9.45 -10.65
N LEU A 55 -12.05 10.29 -11.66
CA LEU A 55 -13.16 10.53 -12.59
C LEU A 55 -13.33 9.34 -13.53
N THR A 56 -12.23 8.71 -13.93
CA THR A 56 -12.19 7.51 -14.76
C THR A 56 -10.82 6.84 -14.64
N HIS A 57 -10.77 5.51 -14.77
CA HIS A 57 -9.50 4.77 -14.87
C HIS A 57 -8.98 4.68 -16.31
N LYS A 58 -9.70 5.24 -17.29
CA LYS A 58 -9.36 5.14 -18.72
C LYS A 58 -8.47 6.27 -19.24
N GLU A 59 -8.19 7.26 -18.41
CA GLU A 59 -7.39 8.42 -18.77
C GLU A 59 -6.26 8.62 -17.76
N ILE A 60 -5.16 9.20 -18.23
CA ILE A 60 -4.10 9.73 -17.37
C ILE A 60 -4.34 11.23 -17.25
N ASP A 61 -4.21 11.78 -16.04
CA ASP A 61 -4.31 13.22 -15.82
C ASP A 61 -3.28 13.93 -16.71
N PRO A 62 -3.70 14.85 -17.61
CA PRO A 62 -2.78 15.52 -18.53
C PRO A 62 -1.61 16.24 -17.86
N LYS A 63 -1.73 16.59 -16.57
CA LYS A 63 -0.61 17.18 -15.82
C LYS A 63 0.54 16.19 -15.58
N TYR A 64 0.25 14.88 -15.61
CA TYR A 64 1.22 13.79 -15.41
C TYR A 64 1.72 13.20 -16.73
N GLY A 65 0.97 13.33 -17.83
CA GLY A 65 1.32 12.79 -19.14
C GLY A 65 0.16 12.06 -19.81
N ASP A 66 0.47 11.01 -20.56
CA ASP A 66 -0.53 10.16 -21.22
C ASP A 66 -0.25 8.66 -21.05
N TRP A 67 -1.10 7.81 -21.64
CA TRP A 67 -0.91 6.36 -21.60
C TRP A 67 0.38 5.87 -22.26
N LYS A 68 0.94 6.60 -23.23
CA LYS A 68 2.21 6.21 -23.84
C LYS A 68 3.34 6.34 -22.82
N ASP A 69 3.29 7.33 -21.94
CA ASP A 69 4.26 7.47 -20.86
C ASP A 69 4.22 6.25 -19.92
N VAL A 70 3.01 5.80 -19.56
CA VAL A 70 2.81 4.59 -18.75
C VAL A 70 3.26 3.33 -19.49
N GLU A 71 2.92 3.18 -20.77
CA GLU A 71 3.27 2.03 -21.58
C GLU A 71 4.80 1.90 -21.75
N ARG A 72 5.53 3.02 -21.88
CA ARG A 72 7.01 3.02 -21.86
C ARG A 72 7.55 2.42 -20.57
N ILE A 73 6.97 2.78 -19.42
CA ILE A 73 7.36 2.23 -18.12
C ILE A 73 7.03 0.73 -18.06
N SER A 74 5.79 0.35 -18.38
CA SER A 74 5.31 -1.04 -18.32
C SER A 74 6.07 -2.00 -19.26
N SER A 75 6.66 -1.47 -20.33
CA SER A 75 7.47 -2.27 -21.27
C SER A 75 8.77 -2.80 -20.64
N LYS A 76 9.23 -2.21 -19.54
CA LYS A 76 10.47 -2.56 -18.83
C LYS A 76 10.24 -3.03 -17.39
N PHE A 77 9.22 -2.50 -16.73
CA PHE A 77 8.92 -2.73 -15.32
C PHE A 77 7.51 -3.32 -15.14
N ASP A 78 7.36 -4.28 -14.23
CA ASP A 78 6.03 -4.81 -13.91
C ASP A 78 5.22 -3.70 -13.26
N LEU A 79 4.08 -3.38 -13.87
CA LEU A 79 3.27 -2.24 -13.49
C LEU A 79 2.19 -2.66 -12.49
N THR A 80 2.22 -2.02 -11.32
CA THR A 80 1.12 -2.02 -10.35
C THR A 80 0.36 -0.71 -10.47
N MET A 81 -0.97 -0.78 -10.52
CA MET A 81 -1.83 0.41 -10.47
C MET A 81 -2.96 0.21 -9.47
N ASP A 82 -3.42 1.30 -8.87
CA ASP A 82 -4.61 1.32 -8.04
C ASP A 82 -5.88 1.14 -8.88
N LEU A 83 -6.76 0.27 -8.40
CA LEU A 83 -8.14 0.17 -8.84
C LEU A 83 -9.03 0.53 -7.65
N MET A 84 -9.60 1.73 -7.70
CA MET A 84 -10.59 2.22 -6.73
C MET A 84 -11.91 1.49 -6.98
N ILE A 85 -12.02 0.29 -6.42
CA ILE A 85 -13.19 -0.55 -6.63
C ILE A 85 -14.40 -0.11 -5.81
N ASN A 86 -14.20 0.71 -4.77
CA ASN A 86 -15.26 1.08 -3.83
C ASN A 86 -16.09 2.29 -4.29
N HIS A 87 -15.49 3.24 -5.01
CA HIS A 87 -16.10 4.54 -5.29
C HIS A 87 -15.56 5.19 -6.57
N LEU A 88 -16.31 6.17 -7.09
CA LEU A 88 -15.90 7.10 -8.14
C LEU A 88 -16.05 8.55 -7.69
N SER A 89 -15.39 9.46 -8.40
CA SER A 89 -15.59 10.89 -8.22
C SER A 89 -17.03 11.32 -8.50
N ASP A 90 -17.51 12.30 -7.75
CA ASP A 90 -18.75 13.03 -8.05
C ASP A 90 -18.67 13.89 -9.32
N GLU A 91 -17.50 13.99 -9.93
CA GLU A 91 -17.29 14.60 -11.23
C GLU A 91 -17.15 13.58 -12.37
N SER A 92 -17.31 12.28 -12.10
CA SER A 92 -17.39 11.24 -13.12
C SER A 92 -18.57 11.46 -14.08
N GLU A 93 -18.42 11.01 -15.32
CA GLU A 93 -19.48 11.08 -16.34
C GLU A 93 -20.73 10.34 -15.84
N GLU A 94 -20.53 9.17 -15.23
CA GLU A 94 -21.57 8.30 -14.69
C GLU A 94 -22.38 9.01 -13.59
N PHE A 95 -21.72 9.69 -12.65
CA PHE A 95 -22.41 10.38 -11.56
C PHE A 95 -23.09 11.67 -12.05
N LYS A 96 -22.47 12.41 -12.97
CA LYS A 96 -23.09 13.60 -13.58
C LYS A 96 -24.35 13.24 -14.37
N ASP A 97 -24.33 12.14 -15.12
CA ASP A 97 -25.51 11.64 -15.83
C ASP A 97 -26.62 11.24 -14.84
N PHE A 98 -26.26 10.54 -13.76
CA PHE A 98 -27.20 10.20 -12.68
C PHE A 98 -27.81 11.45 -12.02
N LEU A 99 -27.03 12.47 -11.70
CA LEU A 99 -27.57 13.73 -11.16
C LEU A 99 -28.53 14.41 -12.14
N LYS A 100 -28.21 14.39 -13.44
CA LYS A 100 -29.01 15.06 -14.47
C LYS A 100 -30.33 14.35 -14.76
N HIS A 101 -30.32 13.01 -14.82
CA HIS A 101 -31.45 12.20 -15.26
C HIS A 101 -32.14 11.42 -14.12
N GLY A 102 -31.62 11.49 -12.89
CA GLY A 102 -32.14 10.77 -11.74
C GLY A 102 -32.20 9.26 -11.99
N TYR A 103 -33.25 8.61 -11.50
CA TYR A 103 -33.47 7.17 -11.69
C TYR A 103 -33.72 6.73 -13.14
N ALA A 104 -33.90 7.67 -14.09
CA ALA A 104 -33.97 7.36 -15.51
C ALA A 104 -32.57 7.24 -16.17
N SER A 105 -31.50 7.63 -15.47
CA SER A 105 -30.12 7.45 -15.92
C SER A 105 -29.77 5.97 -16.05
N GLU A 106 -29.03 5.61 -17.11
CA GLU A 106 -28.48 4.27 -17.22
C GLU A 106 -27.44 3.96 -16.13
N HIS A 107 -26.85 5.00 -15.54
CA HIS A 107 -25.85 4.93 -14.48
C HIS A 107 -26.43 4.94 -13.07
N ALA A 108 -27.76 5.11 -12.91
CA ALA A 108 -28.38 5.24 -11.59
C ALA A 108 -28.00 4.09 -10.63
N ASP A 109 -28.08 2.84 -11.09
CA ASP A 109 -27.81 1.67 -10.26
C ASP A 109 -26.32 1.46 -9.94
N LEU A 110 -25.40 2.26 -10.52
CA LEU A 110 -23.98 2.18 -10.17
C LEU A 110 -23.71 2.62 -8.74
N PHE A 111 -24.55 3.50 -8.17
CA PHE A 111 -24.31 4.12 -6.87
C PHE A 111 -25.22 3.55 -5.80
N VAL A 112 -24.77 3.55 -4.55
CA VAL A 112 -25.58 3.10 -3.40
C VAL A 112 -26.55 4.20 -3.00
N HIS A 113 -27.86 3.95 -3.16
CA HIS A 113 -28.91 4.88 -2.79
C HIS A 113 -29.34 4.61 -1.35
N VAL A 114 -29.06 5.55 -0.45
CA VAL A 114 -29.28 5.37 0.99
C VAL A 114 -30.77 5.20 1.29
N ASP A 115 -31.63 5.92 0.56
CA ASP A 115 -33.08 5.90 0.74
C ASP A 115 -33.71 4.55 0.35
N GLN A 116 -32.99 3.69 -0.37
CA GLN A 116 -33.43 2.33 -0.74
C GLN A 116 -32.98 1.24 0.25
N LEU A 117 -32.15 1.59 1.24
CA LEU A 117 -31.65 0.64 2.24
C LEU A 117 -32.65 0.38 3.38
N GLY A 118 -33.81 1.04 3.35
CA GLY A 118 -34.80 1.04 4.42
C GLY A 118 -34.49 2.05 5.53
N ASP A 119 -35.30 2.05 6.58
CA ASP A 119 -35.09 2.92 7.73
C ASP A 119 -33.80 2.52 8.46
N ILE A 120 -32.82 3.44 8.51
CA ILE A 120 -31.56 3.24 9.22
C ILE A 120 -31.71 3.83 10.63
N THR A 121 -31.74 2.97 11.64
CA THR A 121 -31.89 3.43 13.04
C THR A 121 -30.56 3.98 13.58
N PRO A 122 -30.58 4.78 14.68
CA PRO A 122 -29.35 5.18 15.36
C PRO A 122 -28.44 4.01 15.77
N ASP A 123 -29.04 2.88 16.15
CA ASP A 123 -28.29 1.66 16.51
C ASP A 123 -27.61 1.03 15.29
N ASP A 124 -28.21 1.13 14.10
CA ASP A 124 -27.58 0.67 12.87
C ASP A 124 -26.44 1.61 12.44
N LEU A 125 -26.66 2.93 12.53
CA LEU A 125 -25.61 3.92 12.26
C LEU A 125 -24.39 3.74 13.17
N ALA A 126 -24.61 3.43 14.45
CA ALA A 126 -23.54 3.22 15.43
C ALA A 126 -22.66 1.99 15.13
N LYS A 127 -23.18 1.00 14.38
CA LYS A 127 -22.41 -0.18 13.98
C LYS A 127 -21.50 0.10 12.79
N ILE A 128 -21.88 1.01 11.88
CA ILE A 128 -21.15 1.28 10.66
C ILE A 128 -19.73 1.77 11.00
N HIS A 129 -18.74 1.20 10.30
CA HIS A 129 -17.36 1.62 10.39
C HIS A 129 -17.16 2.93 9.62
N ILE A 130 -17.26 4.07 10.31
CA ILE A 130 -17.16 5.41 9.71
C ILE A 130 -15.71 5.92 9.67
N ARG A 131 -15.33 6.59 8.56
CA ARG A 131 -13.99 7.17 8.33
C ARG A 131 -13.94 8.70 8.38
N LYS A 132 -15.08 9.39 8.57
CA LYS A 132 -15.20 10.86 8.64
C LYS A 132 -16.06 11.33 9.83
N GLU A 133 -16.18 12.65 10.01
CA GLU A 133 -16.93 13.27 11.12
C GLU A 133 -18.46 13.12 11.03
N LYS A 134 -18.96 12.88 9.82
CA LYS A 134 -20.38 12.78 9.51
C LYS A 134 -20.76 11.34 9.18
N GLU A 135 -22.06 11.09 9.15
CA GLU A 135 -22.62 9.89 8.53
C GLU A 135 -22.06 9.72 7.09
N PRO A 136 -21.86 8.47 6.63
CA PRO A 136 -21.28 8.20 5.31
C PRO A 136 -22.28 8.45 4.18
N PHE A 137 -23.10 9.50 4.27
CA PHE A 137 -24.15 9.84 3.32
C PHE A 137 -23.98 11.28 2.84
N ARG A 138 -24.42 11.54 1.61
CA ARG A 138 -24.48 12.86 1.00
C ARG A 138 -25.87 13.09 0.42
N GLU A 139 -26.47 14.24 0.75
CA GLU A 139 -27.66 14.72 0.06
C GLU A 139 -27.31 15.18 -1.36
N ILE A 140 -28.16 14.81 -2.31
CA ILE A 140 -28.05 15.19 -3.71
C ILE A 140 -29.37 15.78 -4.20
N THR A 141 -29.27 16.65 -5.21
CA THR A 141 -30.41 17.23 -5.91
C THR A 141 -30.33 16.83 -7.37
N PHE A 142 -31.41 16.24 -7.89
CA PHE A 142 -31.51 15.80 -9.27
C PHE A 142 -31.88 16.96 -10.21
N GLY A 143 -31.71 16.76 -11.51
CA GLY A 143 -32.02 17.75 -12.55
C GLY A 143 -33.48 18.21 -12.58
N ASP A 144 -34.41 17.39 -12.06
CA ASP A 144 -35.83 17.74 -11.91
C ASP A 144 -36.16 18.48 -10.59
N GLY A 145 -35.16 18.73 -9.76
CA GLY A 145 -35.27 19.40 -8.46
C GLY A 145 -35.65 18.49 -7.29
N THR A 146 -35.90 17.19 -7.54
CA THR A 146 -36.10 16.22 -6.45
C THR A 146 -34.79 15.95 -5.70
N ARG A 147 -34.89 15.44 -4.47
CA ARG A 147 -33.73 15.17 -3.61
C ARG A 147 -33.63 13.68 -3.29
N GLY A 148 -32.41 13.23 -3.03
CA GLY A 148 -32.12 11.89 -2.54
C GLY A 148 -30.81 11.85 -1.77
N ARG A 149 -30.41 10.67 -1.30
CA ARG A 149 -29.14 10.45 -0.60
C ARG A 149 -28.34 9.32 -1.23
N VAL A 150 -27.02 9.54 -1.33
CA VAL A 150 -26.04 8.54 -1.78
C VAL A 150 -25.00 8.25 -0.71
N TRP A 151 -24.44 7.04 -0.74
CA TRP A 151 -23.38 6.66 0.17
C TRP A 151 -22.03 7.24 -0.28
N CYS A 152 -21.26 7.79 0.66
CA CYS A 152 -19.92 8.32 0.49
C CYS A 152 -19.07 8.07 1.75
N THR A 153 -18.35 6.96 1.78
CA THR A 153 -17.61 6.44 2.95
C THR A 153 -16.50 7.38 3.40
N PHE A 154 -15.78 7.96 2.43
CA PHE A 154 -14.62 8.82 2.65
C PHE A 154 -15.03 10.29 2.54
N THR A 155 -14.60 11.01 1.50
CA THR A 155 -15.04 12.39 1.27
C THR A 155 -16.42 12.45 0.62
N GLU A 156 -17.11 13.59 0.70
CA GLU A 156 -18.37 13.80 -0.03
C GLU A 156 -18.20 13.77 -1.56
N LYS A 157 -16.95 13.84 -2.06
CA LYS A 157 -16.60 13.74 -3.48
C LYS A 157 -16.43 12.30 -3.97
N GLN A 158 -16.31 11.33 -3.07
CA GLN A 158 -16.15 9.90 -3.38
C GLN A 158 -17.48 9.18 -3.19
N ILE A 159 -18.17 8.89 -4.29
CA ILE A 159 -19.50 8.27 -4.28
C ILE A 159 -19.36 6.76 -4.42
N ASP A 160 -19.91 6.03 -3.46
CA ASP A 160 -19.72 4.59 -3.37
C ASP A 160 -20.52 3.80 -4.41
N LEU A 161 -19.85 2.82 -4.99
CA LEU A 161 -20.38 1.89 -5.98
C LEU A 161 -21.23 0.81 -5.32
N ASN A 162 -22.27 0.39 -6.05
CA ASN A 162 -23.27 -0.59 -5.62
C ASN A 162 -23.01 -1.98 -6.19
N TYR A 163 -22.34 -2.84 -5.41
CA TYR A 163 -22.07 -4.23 -5.80
C TYR A 163 -23.29 -5.18 -5.79
N ASN A 164 -24.50 -4.66 -5.56
CA ASN A 164 -25.74 -5.40 -5.88
C ASN A 164 -26.17 -5.19 -7.34
N SER A 165 -25.55 -4.24 -8.05
CA SER A 165 -25.86 -3.93 -9.45
C SER A 165 -24.92 -4.64 -10.41
N PRO A 166 -25.44 -5.35 -11.44
CA PRO A 166 -24.60 -5.94 -12.48
C PRO A 166 -23.81 -4.87 -13.28
N LYS A 167 -24.27 -3.62 -13.27
CA LYS A 167 -23.57 -2.52 -13.97
C LYS A 167 -22.23 -2.18 -13.32
N THR A 168 -22.12 -2.30 -11.99
CA THR A 168 -20.85 -2.07 -11.28
C THR A 168 -19.80 -3.11 -11.68
N TYR A 169 -20.20 -4.38 -11.76
CA TYR A 169 -19.32 -5.45 -12.25
C TYR A 169 -18.90 -5.21 -13.71
N ALA A 170 -19.83 -4.83 -14.59
CA ALA A 170 -19.50 -4.53 -15.99
C ALA A 170 -18.52 -3.36 -16.13
N LEU A 171 -18.69 -2.30 -15.34
CA LEU A 171 -17.78 -1.15 -15.31
C LEU A 171 -16.38 -1.54 -14.83
N MET A 172 -16.29 -2.29 -13.73
CA MET A 172 -15.00 -2.74 -13.19
C MET A 172 -14.29 -3.71 -14.14
N GLU A 173 -15.03 -4.60 -14.80
CA GLU A 173 -14.46 -5.51 -15.82
C GLU A 173 -13.88 -4.74 -17.01
N ASP A 174 -14.59 -3.71 -17.49
CA ASP A 174 -14.12 -2.84 -18.56
C ASP A 174 -12.86 -2.05 -18.17
N TYR A 175 -12.79 -1.53 -16.93
CA TYR A 175 -11.56 -0.92 -16.41
C TYR A 175 -10.40 -1.92 -16.29
N ILE A 176 -10.63 -3.11 -15.75
CA ILE A 176 -9.60 -4.16 -15.63
C ILE A 176 -9.05 -4.53 -17.01
N LYS A 177 -9.93 -4.78 -18.00
CA LYS A 177 -9.53 -5.08 -19.38
C LYS A 177 -8.74 -3.94 -20.01
N PHE A 178 -9.19 -2.70 -19.80
CA PHE A 178 -8.52 -1.53 -20.36
C PHE A 178 -7.10 -1.33 -19.80
N LEU A 179 -6.95 -1.51 -18.49
CA LEU A 179 -5.68 -1.32 -17.77
C LEU A 179 -4.69 -2.46 -18.06
N THR A 180 -5.15 -3.71 -18.05
CA THR A 180 -4.31 -4.88 -18.40
C THR A 180 -3.83 -4.83 -19.85
N ALA A 181 -4.66 -4.37 -20.78
CA ALA A 181 -4.26 -4.15 -22.18
C ALA A 181 -3.10 -3.13 -22.33
N ARG A 182 -2.81 -2.33 -21.30
CA ARG A 182 -1.74 -1.34 -21.25
C ARG A 182 -0.58 -1.75 -20.33
N GLY A 183 -0.52 -3.03 -19.97
CA GLY A 183 0.63 -3.61 -19.27
C GLY A 183 0.53 -3.65 -17.75
N VAL A 184 -0.62 -3.30 -17.15
CA VAL A 184 -0.83 -3.51 -15.71
C VAL A 184 -0.83 -5.01 -15.40
N LYS A 185 0.01 -5.42 -14.44
CA LYS A 185 0.17 -6.81 -14.00
C LYS A 185 -0.31 -7.06 -12.57
N LEU A 186 -0.47 -6.01 -11.77
CA LEU A 186 -0.96 -6.10 -10.41
C LEU A 186 -1.94 -4.96 -10.13
N PHE A 187 -3.12 -5.28 -9.62
CA PHE A 187 -4.08 -4.29 -9.16
C PHE A 187 -4.02 -4.17 -7.64
N ARG A 188 -3.63 -3.00 -7.12
CA ARG A 188 -3.89 -2.67 -5.72
C ARG A 188 -5.38 -2.35 -5.60
N LEU A 189 -6.12 -3.14 -4.84
CA LEU A 189 -7.56 -2.92 -4.65
C LEU A 189 -7.75 -2.00 -3.44
N ASP A 190 -7.92 -0.72 -3.75
CA ASP A 190 -8.09 0.33 -2.75
C ASP A 190 -9.46 0.22 -2.07
N ALA A 191 -9.47 0.35 -0.74
CA ALA A 191 -10.68 0.41 0.06
C ALA A 191 -11.66 -0.77 -0.14
N PHE A 192 -11.17 -1.96 -0.53
CA PHE A 192 -12.04 -3.10 -0.87
C PHE A 192 -12.97 -3.50 0.29
N GLY A 193 -12.51 -3.32 1.54
CA GLY A 193 -13.28 -3.66 2.73
C GLY A 193 -14.61 -2.92 2.82
N TYR A 194 -14.76 -1.78 2.12
CA TYR A 194 -15.99 -0.98 2.11
C TYR A 194 -16.95 -1.34 0.99
N THR A 195 -16.62 -2.27 0.09
CA THR A 195 -17.47 -2.64 -1.06
C THR A 195 -18.84 -3.20 -0.65
N THR A 196 -18.94 -3.78 0.54
CA THR A 196 -20.16 -4.39 1.08
C THR A 196 -20.93 -3.46 2.02
N LYS A 197 -22.14 -3.04 1.61
CA LYS A 197 -23.03 -2.19 2.43
C LYS A 197 -24.24 -3.00 2.90
N LYS A 198 -24.29 -3.32 4.19
CA LYS A 198 -25.38 -4.09 4.82
C LYS A 198 -25.77 -3.48 6.16
N ILE A 199 -26.94 -2.83 6.19
CA ILE A 199 -27.49 -2.22 7.41
C ILE A 199 -27.60 -3.26 8.52
N GLY A 200 -27.27 -2.84 9.74
CA GLY A 200 -27.16 -3.73 10.91
C GLY A 200 -25.81 -4.42 11.09
N THR A 201 -24.84 -4.18 10.19
CA THR A 201 -23.45 -4.66 10.29
C THR A 201 -22.46 -3.49 10.36
N SER A 202 -21.16 -3.77 10.36
CA SER A 202 -20.11 -2.75 10.25
C SER A 202 -20.03 -2.08 8.88
N CYS A 203 -20.62 -2.67 7.82
CA CYS A 203 -20.35 -2.28 6.42
C CYS A 203 -18.85 -2.22 6.07
N PHE A 204 -18.03 -2.99 6.80
CA PHE A 204 -16.60 -3.12 6.58
C PHE A 204 -16.23 -4.60 6.72
N LEU A 205 -15.68 -5.17 5.65
CA LEU A 205 -15.32 -6.60 5.55
C LEU A 205 -16.50 -7.51 5.90
N VAL A 206 -17.69 -7.24 5.35
CA VAL A 206 -18.89 -8.05 5.65
C VAL A 206 -18.74 -9.42 4.96
N GLU A 207 -18.49 -10.44 5.77
CA GLU A 207 -18.34 -11.82 5.30
C GLU A 207 -19.70 -12.53 5.16
N PRO A 208 -19.89 -13.42 4.15
CA PRO A 208 -18.91 -13.81 3.12
C PRO A 208 -18.83 -12.84 1.93
N ASP A 209 -19.77 -11.90 1.81
CA ASP A 209 -20.01 -11.04 0.63
C ASP A 209 -18.73 -10.36 0.10
N VAL A 210 -17.86 -9.86 0.99
CA VAL A 210 -16.63 -9.18 0.60
C VAL A 210 -15.65 -10.09 -0.14
N TYR A 211 -15.56 -11.36 0.25
CA TYR A 211 -14.68 -12.32 -0.42
C TYR A 211 -15.24 -12.76 -1.77
N ASP A 212 -16.55 -12.75 -1.96
CA ASP A 212 -17.14 -13.09 -3.25
C ASP A 212 -16.91 -11.97 -4.27
N ILE A 213 -16.97 -10.70 -3.84
CA ILE A 213 -16.54 -9.55 -4.66
C ILE A 213 -15.05 -9.67 -4.98
N LEU A 214 -14.19 -9.92 -3.98
CA LEU A 214 -12.75 -10.06 -4.21
C LEU A 214 -12.40 -11.19 -5.18
N LYS A 215 -13.01 -12.38 -5.02
CA LYS A 215 -12.81 -13.50 -5.96
C LYS A 215 -13.24 -13.14 -7.37
N TRP A 216 -14.36 -12.41 -7.52
CA TRP A 216 -14.78 -11.95 -8.83
C TRP A 216 -13.74 -11.01 -9.46
N VAL A 217 -13.27 -10.00 -8.72
CA VAL A 217 -12.23 -9.08 -9.21
C VAL A 217 -10.96 -9.83 -9.58
N ASP A 218 -10.51 -10.76 -8.73
CA ASP A 218 -9.31 -11.57 -8.98
C ASP A 218 -9.45 -12.46 -10.21
N ASN A 219 -10.60 -13.11 -10.39
CA ASN A 219 -10.87 -13.94 -11.58
C ASN A 219 -10.77 -13.10 -12.85
N VAL A 220 -11.43 -11.93 -12.89
CA VAL A 220 -11.38 -11.03 -14.05
C VAL A 220 -9.96 -10.53 -14.30
N ALA A 221 -9.21 -10.16 -13.25
CA ALA A 221 -7.82 -9.75 -13.39
C ALA A 221 -6.94 -10.87 -13.97
N ARG A 222 -7.07 -12.10 -13.44
CA ARG A 222 -6.28 -13.27 -13.87
C ARG A 222 -6.59 -13.69 -15.29
N GLU A 223 -7.86 -13.68 -15.69
CA GLU A 223 -8.28 -13.93 -17.07
C GLU A 223 -7.66 -12.94 -18.07
N ASN A 224 -7.36 -11.73 -17.61
CA ASN A 224 -6.69 -10.69 -18.40
C ASN A 224 -5.18 -10.56 -18.12
N GLY A 225 -4.59 -11.52 -17.40
CA GLY A 225 -3.14 -11.63 -17.22
C GLY A 225 -2.53 -10.79 -16.09
N ALA A 226 -3.35 -10.31 -15.15
CA ALA A 226 -2.93 -9.61 -13.94
C ALA A 226 -3.26 -10.37 -12.66
N GLU A 227 -2.66 -9.97 -11.55
CA GLU A 227 -2.93 -10.47 -10.20
C GLU A 227 -3.51 -9.33 -9.33
N THR A 228 -4.00 -9.65 -8.13
CA THR A 228 -4.58 -8.64 -7.22
C THR A 228 -3.86 -8.56 -5.88
N LEU A 229 -3.86 -7.34 -5.33
CA LEU A 229 -3.28 -6.95 -4.05
C LEU A 229 -4.33 -6.16 -3.25
N PRO A 230 -5.24 -6.83 -2.53
CA PRO A 230 -6.23 -6.15 -1.70
C PRO A 230 -5.58 -5.43 -0.52
N GLU A 231 -5.86 -4.13 -0.37
CA GLU A 231 -5.35 -3.34 0.75
C GLU A 231 -6.33 -3.38 1.94
N VAL A 232 -5.83 -3.84 3.09
CA VAL A 232 -6.58 -3.88 4.36
C VAL A 232 -5.66 -3.57 5.53
N HIS A 233 -6.01 -2.52 6.28
CA HIS A 233 -5.43 -2.16 7.56
C HIS A 233 -6.41 -2.46 8.70
N ASP A 234 -6.34 -3.69 9.21
CA ASP A 234 -7.10 -4.18 10.37
C ASP A 234 -6.35 -5.41 10.94
N HIS A 235 -7.00 -6.22 11.77
CA HIS A 235 -6.39 -7.37 12.41
C HIS A 235 -5.67 -8.28 11.40
N SER A 236 -4.45 -8.69 11.76
CA SER A 236 -3.52 -9.40 10.86
C SER A 236 -4.09 -10.67 10.21
N SER A 237 -5.17 -11.25 10.74
CA SER A 237 -5.89 -12.39 10.15
C SER A 237 -6.39 -12.15 8.73
N TYR A 238 -6.75 -10.91 8.37
CA TYR A 238 -7.26 -10.61 7.03
C TYR A 238 -6.21 -10.80 5.95
N GLN A 239 -4.94 -10.51 6.24
CA GLN A 239 -3.83 -10.75 5.32
C GLN A 239 -3.65 -12.26 5.07
N TYR A 240 -3.89 -13.10 6.07
CA TYR A 240 -3.93 -14.56 5.88
C TYR A 240 -5.14 -14.99 5.05
N ALA A 241 -6.32 -14.42 5.30
CA ALA A 241 -7.53 -14.72 4.55
C ALA A 241 -7.37 -14.36 3.05
N VAL A 242 -6.83 -13.18 2.76
CA VAL A 242 -6.49 -12.75 1.38
C VAL A 242 -5.55 -13.75 0.71
N ALA A 243 -4.49 -14.19 1.40
CA ALA A 243 -3.56 -15.20 0.87
C ALA A 243 -4.23 -16.56 0.65
N LEU A 244 -5.11 -17.00 1.55
CA LEU A 244 -5.87 -18.25 1.40
C LEU A 244 -6.80 -18.22 0.19
N HIS A 245 -7.26 -17.03 -0.21
CA HIS A 245 -8.03 -16.83 -1.44
C HIS A 245 -7.16 -16.68 -2.69
N GLY A 246 -5.84 -16.90 -2.60
CA GLY A 246 -4.94 -16.90 -3.75
C GLY A 246 -4.51 -15.52 -4.25
N MET A 247 -4.84 -14.46 -3.51
CA MET A 247 -4.42 -13.08 -3.81
C MET A 247 -3.17 -12.71 -3.02
N HIS A 248 -2.47 -11.65 -3.42
CA HIS A 248 -1.33 -11.13 -2.67
C HIS A 248 -1.82 -10.28 -1.50
N PRO A 249 -1.49 -10.57 -0.23
CA PRO A 249 -1.67 -9.61 0.85
C PRO A 249 -0.48 -8.66 0.95
N TYR A 250 -0.70 -7.48 1.51
CA TYR A 250 0.41 -6.69 2.05
C TYR A 250 0.95 -7.30 3.35
N GLY A 251 2.27 -7.24 3.54
CA GLY A 251 2.96 -7.61 4.77
C GLY A 251 2.98 -6.48 5.81
N PHE A 252 1.87 -5.79 6.05
CA PHE A 252 1.86 -4.53 6.80
C PHE A 252 2.39 -4.61 8.23
N ALA A 253 2.19 -5.74 8.93
CA ALA A 253 2.73 -5.94 10.28
C ALA A 253 4.26 -5.81 10.35
N MET A 254 4.97 -6.04 9.23
CA MET A 254 6.42 -6.01 9.18
C MET A 254 7.01 -4.65 9.56
N ALA A 255 6.39 -3.54 9.13
CA ALA A 255 6.87 -2.19 9.37
C ALA A 255 6.96 -1.85 10.88
N PRO A 256 5.86 -1.87 11.66
CA PRO A 256 5.91 -1.65 13.11
C PRO A 256 6.72 -2.72 13.86
N LEU A 257 6.69 -3.99 13.44
CA LEU A 257 7.51 -5.04 14.07
C LEU A 257 9.01 -4.77 13.92
N LEU A 258 9.47 -4.34 12.73
CA LEU A 258 10.86 -4.01 12.51
C LEU A 258 11.29 -2.75 13.24
N LEU A 259 10.42 -1.73 13.32
CA LEU A 259 10.68 -0.56 14.14
C LEU A 259 10.86 -0.95 15.61
N TYR A 260 9.92 -1.73 16.16
CA TYR A 260 10.05 -2.26 17.52
C TYR A 260 11.36 -3.03 17.69
N SER A 261 11.65 -3.99 16.80
CA SER A 261 12.86 -4.82 16.90
C SER A 261 14.16 -4.04 16.87
N LEU A 262 14.27 -3.01 16.04
CA LEU A 262 15.48 -2.20 15.91
C LEU A 262 15.61 -1.11 17.00
N LEU A 263 14.50 -0.67 17.58
CA LEU A 263 14.49 0.32 18.66
C LEU A 263 14.69 -0.31 20.04
N ASP A 264 14.22 -1.54 20.24
CA ASP A 264 14.25 -2.27 21.52
C ASP A 264 15.27 -3.42 21.55
N ALA A 265 15.94 -3.69 20.42
CA ALA A 265 16.83 -4.85 20.24
C ALA A 265 16.16 -6.20 20.57
N ASN A 266 14.89 -6.34 20.18
CA ASN A 266 14.05 -7.50 20.44
C ASN A 266 13.38 -8.05 19.16
N SER A 267 13.79 -9.24 18.74
CA SER A 267 13.34 -9.93 17.53
C SER A 267 12.23 -10.97 17.78
N VAL A 268 11.78 -11.18 19.02
CA VAL A 268 10.88 -12.29 19.37
C VAL A 268 9.60 -12.25 18.53
N HIS A 269 8.91 -11.10 18.51
CA HIS A 269 7.64 -10.95 17.79
C HIS A 269 7.81 -10.92 16.28
N LEU A 270 8.88 -10.29 15.79
CA LEU A 270 9.26 -10.33 14.37
C LEU A 270 9.51 -11.77 13.90
N LYS A 271 10.28 -12.57 14.66
CA LYS A 271 10.56 -13.98 14.34
C LYS A 271 9.28 -14.83 14.40
N ASN A 272 8.38 -14.56 15.35
CA ASN A 272 7.08 -15.24 15.42
C ASN A 272 6.24 -14.94 14.18
N TRP A 273 6.14 -13.68 13.78
CA TRP A 273 5.45 -13.28 12.56
C TRP A 273 6.09 -13.88 11.30
N LEU A 274 7.42 -13.83 11.16
CA LEU A 274 8.15 -14.42 10.02
C LEU A 274 7.92 -15.94 9.86
N ARG A 275 7.64 -16.66 10.95
CA ARG A 275 7.28 -18.09 10.87
C ARG A 275 5.92 -18.30 10.22
N MET A 276 4.98 -17.39 10.42
CA MET A 276 3.58 -17.55 10.04
C MET A 276 3.21 -16.78 8.77
N CYS A 277 3.87 -15.66 8.48
CA CYS A 277 3.44 -14.72 7.44
C CYS A 277 3.20 -15.39 6.07
N PRO A 278 2.19 -14.93 5.31
CA PRO A 278 1.93 -15.42 3.96
C PRO A 278 3.18 -15.31 3.08
N ARG A 279 3.52 -16.40 2.38
CA ARG A 279 4.75 -16.45 1.57
C ARG A 279 4.65 -15.67 0.26
N ASN A 280 3.43 -15.44 -0.23
CA ASN A 280 3.13 -14.67 -1.43
C ASN A 280 2.80 -13.19 -1.12
N GLN A 281 3.21 -12.65 0.02
CA GLN A 281 2.93 -11.25 0.36
C GLN A 281 3.71 -10.23 -0.50
N ILE A 282 3.24 -9.00 -0.51
CA ILE A 282 4.01 -7.81 -0.92
C ILE A 282 4.51 -7.12 0.34
N SER A 283 5.82 -7.09 0.56
CA SER A 283 6.42 -6.64 1.81
C SER A 283 6.78 -5.15 1.74
N VAL A 284 6.40 -4.35 2.73
CA VAL A 284 6.61 -2.89 2.78
C VAL A 284 7.12 -2.43 4.15
N LEU A 285 7.88 -1.34 4.19
CA LEU A 285 8.23 -0.64 5.44
C LEU A 285 7.53 0.71 5.52
N ASP A 286 7.64 1.46 4.45
CA ASP A 286 6.97 2.71 4.16
C ASP A 286 6.04 2.56 2.97
N THR A 287 4.99 3.37 2.96
CA THR A 287 4.05 3.51 1.85
C THR A 287 3.73 5.00 1.69
N HIS A 288 2.73 5.32 0.86
CA HIS A 288 2.18 6.68 0.78
C HIS A 288 1.34 7.07 1.99
N ASP A 289 0.96 6.10 2.83
CA ASP A 289 0.25 6.29 4.08
C ASP A 289 1.20 6.27 5.29
N GLY A 290 0.68 6.56 6.47
CA GLY A 290 1.45 6.45 7.71
C GLY A 290 1.70 5.00 8.14
N ILE A 291 2.56 4.80 9.14
CA ILE A 291 2.82 3.47 9.72
C ILE A 291 1.61 3.07 10.56
N CYS A 292 0.85 2.08 10.08
CA CYS A 292 -0.41 1.65 10.68
C CYS A 292 -0.19 0.79 11.93
N ILE A 293 -0.77 1.21 13.05
CA ILE A 293 -0.75 0.47 14.33
C ILE A 293 -1.70 -0.74 14.36
N PRO A 294 -2.92 -0.68 13.77
CA PRO A 294 -3.84 -1.83 13.76
C PRO A 294 -3.23 -3.12 13.21
N ASP A 295 -2.27 -3.02 12.30
CA ASP A 295 -1.64 -4.19 11.65
C ASP A 295 -0.82 -5.06 12.60
N VAL A 296 -0.47 -4.55 13.79
CA VAL A 296 0.22 -5.31 14.85
C VAL A 296 -0.63 -5.56 16.08
N GLU A 297 -1.89 -5.12 16.08
CA GLU A 297 -2.84 -5.53 17.11
C GLU A 297 -3.03 -7.05 17.03
N GLY A 298 -2.69 -7.75 18.11
CA GLY A 298 -2.70 -9.22 18.16
C GLY A 298 -1.38 -9.89 17.80
N VAL A 299 -0.39 -9.16 17.26
CA VAL A 299 0.98 -9.66 16.99
C VAL A 299 2.01 -9.11 17.96
N LEU A 300 1.85 -7.84 18.36
CA LEU A 300 2.70 -7.16 19.33
C LEU A 300 1.90 -6.92 20.64
N PRO A 301 2.45 -7.21 21.83
CA PRO A 301 1.81 -6.89 23.10
C PRO A 301 1.47 -5.40 23.23
N HIS A 302 0.33 -5.09 23.86
CA HIS A 302 -0.16 -3.70 23.95
C HIS A 302 0.84 -2.74 24.60
N ASN A 303 1.54 -3.16 25.66
CA ASN A 303 2.57 -2.34 26.31
C ASN A 303 3.76 -2.02 25.37
N GLU A 304 4.12 -2.95 24.48
CA GLU A 304 5.18 -2.75 23.50
C GLU A 304 4.72 -1.85 22.35
N ILE A 305 3.45 -1.95 21.93
CA ILE A 305 2.81 -0.99 21.01
C ILE A 305 2.87 0.43 21.58
N GLN A 306 2.48 0.62 22.85
CA GLN A 306 2.54 1.93 23.50
C GLN A 306 3.97 2.49 23.59
N ALA A 307 4.95 1.64 23.90
CA ALA A 307 6.35 2.03 23.93
C ALA A 307 6.86 2.44 22.53
N LEU A 308 6.48 1.69 21.48
CA LEU A 308 6.81 2.02 20.10
C LEU A 308 6.21 3.38 19.69
N ILE A 309 4.92 3.58 19.96
CA ILE A 309 4.21 4.84 19.69
C ILE A 309 4.91 6.00 20.39
N HIS A 310 5.15 5.90 21.70
CA HIS A 310 5.79 6.96 22.47
C HIS A 310 7.20 7.30 21.95
N ASN A 311 7.94 6.28 21.49
CA ASN A 311 9.26 6.47 20.93
C ASN A 311 9.21 7.21 19.59
N VAL A 312 8.36 6.76 18.67
CA VAL A 312 8.24 7.36 17.32
C VAL A 312 7.61 8.75 17.39
N SER A 313 6.68 9.00 18.31
CA SER A 313 6.00 10.29 18.47
C SER A 313 6.93 11.45 18.82
N GLN A 314 8.16 11.17 19.31
CA GLN A 314 9.17 12.20 19.55
C GLN A 314 9.70 12.85 18.27
N ARG A 315 9.35 12.28 17.11
CA ARG A 315 9.87 12.69 15.79
C ARG A 315 8.87 12.44 14.66
N SER A 316 7.59 12.19 14.96
CA SER A 316 6.54 12.13 13.94
C SER A 316 5.81 13.47 13.88
N GLY A 317 4.97 13.67 12.87
CA GLY A 317 3.87 14.60 12.95
C GLY A 317 2.79 14.10 13.92
N ASP A 318 1.68 14.83 13.99
CA ASP A 318 0.53 14.39 14.77
C ASP A 318 -0.02 13.06 14.23
N PRO A 319 -0.34 12.10 15.11
CA PRO A 319 -0.87 10.81 14.67
C PRO A 319 -2.27 10.97 14.11
N ILE A 320 -2.61 10.14 13.13
CA ILE A 320 -3.99 10.01 12.65
C ILE A 320 -4.70 9.03 13.57
N LEU A 321 -5.85 9.43 14.11
CA LEU A 321 -6.61 8.65 15.09
C LEU A 321 -7.71 7.84 14.40
N ARG A 322 -7.97 6.61 14.89
CA ARG A 322 -9.16 5.83 14.50
C ARG A 322 -10.39 6.50 15.09
N ARG A 323 -11.41 6.73 14.27
CA ARG A 323 -12.71 7.26 14.70
C ARG A 323 -13.74 6.13 14.66
N SER A 324 -14.60 6.05 15.67
CA SER A 324 -15.74 5.15 15.73
C SER A 324 -16.95 5.91 16.24
N ALA A 325 -18.13 5.66 15.65
CA ALA A 325 -19.39 6.25 16.08
C ALA A 325 -19.74 5.89 17.53
N ALA A 326 -19.29 4.73 18.02
CA ALA A 326 -19.59 4.25 19.38
C ALA A 326 -18.80 4.96 20.49
N ASN A 327 -17.70 5.66 20.16
CA ASN A 327 -16.83 6.30 21.15
C ASN A 327 -16.13 7.54 20.56
N VAL A 328 -16.94 8.56 20.23
CA VAL A 328 -16.46 9.89 19.79
C VAL A 328 -15.59 10.58 20.88
N HIS A 329 -15.68 10.11 22.13
CA HIS A 329 -14.97 10.67 23.30
C HIS A 329 -13.88 9.77 23.90
N SER A 330 -13.62 8.57 23.37
CA SER A 330 -12.39 7.85 23.77
C SER A 330 -11.21 8.54 23.10
N VAL A 331 -10.13 8.79 23.84
CA VAL A 331 -8.83 9.14 23.24
C VAL A 331 -8.57 8.12 22.13
N GLY A 332 -8.71 8.54 20.87
CA GLY A 332 -8.78 7.61 19.74
C GLY A 332 -7.55 6.74 19.71
N ALA A 333 -7.72 5.42 19.51
CA ALA A 333 -6.58 4.56 19.26
C ALA A 333 -5.83 5.09 18.02
N ILE A 334 -4.52 5.27 18.15
CA ILE A 334 -3.69 5.76 17.05
C ILE A 334 -3.81 4.78 15.89
N TYR A 335 -4.22 5.28 14.73
CA TYR A 335 -4.39 4.50 13.51
C TYR A 335 -3.09 4.48 12.71
N GLN A 336 -2.54 5.67 12.42
CA GLN A 336 -1.31 5.83 11.64
C GLN A 336 -0.33 6.76 12.35
N LEU A 337 0.94 6.37 12.39
CA LEU A 337 2.05 7.25 12.74
C LEU A 337 2.54 7.97 11.47
N THR A 338 2.54 9.30 11.50
CA THR A 338 2.89 10.16 10.36
C THR A 338 4.38 10.50 10.42
N CYS A 339 5.21 9.62 9.86
CA CYS A 339 6.66 9.76 9.89
C CYS A 339 7.29 9.04 8.72
N THR A 340 8.38 9.57 8.17
CA THR A 340 9.23 8.79 7.25
C THR A 340 9.85 7.62 8.02
N TYR A 341 10.00 6.47 7.36
CA TYR A 341 10.58 5.30 8.03
C TYR A 341 12.04 5.52 8.45
N TYR A 342 12.77 6.36 7.71
CA TYR A 342 14.14 6.74 8.03
C TYR A 342 14.23 7.60 9.31
N ASP A 343 13.35 8.60 9.46
CA ASP A 343 13.22 9.33 10.72
C ASP A 343 12.72 8.43 11.85
N ALA A 344 11.76 7.53 11.59
CA ALA A 344 11.31 6.56 12.59
C ALA A 344 12.47 5.71 13.14
N LEU A 345 13.54 5.49 12.38
CA LEU A 345 14.79 4.84 12.83
C LEU A 345 15.90 5.80 13.28
N LYS A 346 15.54 7.06 13.57
CA LYS A 346 16.43 8.13 14.07
C LYS A 346 17.56 8.47 13.07
N ARG A 347 17.27 8.39 11.77
CA ARG A 347 18.23 8.65 10.67
C ARG A 347 19.51 7.84 10.82
N ASN A 348 19.37 6.60 11.31
CA ASN A 348 20.50 5.71 11.53
C ASN A 348 20.66 4.81 10.30
N ASP A 349 21.65 5.11 9.45
CA ASP A 349 21.96 4.37 8.22
C ASP A 349 22.02 2.86 8.45
N ASP A 350 22.69 2.44 9.53
CA ASP A 350 22.92 1.05 9.87
C ASP A 350 21.62 0.32 10.26
N ALA A 351 20.76 0.95 11.07
CA ALA A 351 19.43 0.43 11.38
C ALA A 351 18.54 0.37 10.14
N TYR A 352 18.62 1.39 9.27
CA TYR A 352 17.82 1.46 8.06
C TYR A 352 18.20 0.35 7.07
N ILE A 353 19.51 0.10 6.87
CA ILE A 353 19.99 -1.02 6.07
C ILE A 353 19.65 -2.38 6.70
N CYS A 354 19.70 -2.50 8.03
CA CYS A 354 19.21 -3.71 8.72
C CYS A 354 17.73 -3.95 8.43
N ALA A 355 16.88 -2.92 8.50
CA ALA A 355 15.46 -3.02 8.22
C ALA A 355 15.20 -3.48 6.78
N ARG A 356 15.85 -2.85 5.79
CA ARG A 356 15.74 -3.21 4.38
C ARG A 356 16.29 -4.59 4.06
N ALA A 357 17.38 -5.01 4.73
CA ALA A 357 17.92 -6.36 4.58
C ALA A 357 16.94 -7.42 5.08
N ILE A 358 16.33 -7.20 6.26
CA ILE A 358 15.31 -8.12 6.78
C ILE A 358 14.08 -8.13 5.86
N GLN A 359 13.62 -6.96 5.39
CA GLN A 359 12.53 -6.87 4.41
C GLN A 359 12.82 -7.70 3.16
N PHE A 360 14.01 -7.57 2.57
CA PHE A 360 14.35 -8.24 1.32
C PHE A 360 14.58 -9.74 1.51
N PHE A 361 15.01 -10.18 2.69
CA PHE A 361 15.10 -11.60 3.02
C PHE A 361 13.77 -12.21 3.47
N ALA A 362 12.74 -11.41 3.79
CA ALA A 362 11.43 -11.93 4.12
C ALA A 362 10.76 -12.53 2.85
N PRO A 363 9.96 -13.61 2.99
CA PRO A 363 9.17 -14.13 1.87
C PRO A 363 8.24 -13.09 1.27
N GLY A 364 8.14 -13.08 -0.06
CA GLY A 364 7.31 -12.16 -0.81
C GLY A 364 8.10 -11.23 -1.73
N ILE A 365 7.38 -10.38 -2.44
CA ILE A 365 7.93 -9.36 -3.34
C ILE A 365 8.11 -8.07 -2.52
N PRO A 366 9.33 -7.53 -2.37
CA PRO A 366 9.54 -6.32 -1.59
C PRO A 366 9.19 -5.07 -2.39
N GLN A 367 8.37 -4.20 -1.81
CA GLN A 367 8.11 -2.85 -2.29
C GLN A 367 8.87 -1.82 -1.43
N ILE A 368 9.46 -0.83 -2.10
CA ILE A 368 10.11 0.31 -1.47
C ILE A 368 9.44 1.60 -1.91
N TYR A 369 9.03 2.43 -0.95
CA TYR A 369 8.47 3.74 -1.24
C TYR A 369 9.56 4.74 -1.61
N TYR A 370 9.28 5.67 -2.53
CA TYR A 370 10.30 6.56 -3.10
C TYR A 370 11.02 7.44 -2.07
N VAL A 371 10.32 7.92 -1.04
CA VAL A 371 10.95 8.67 0.06
C VAL A 371 11.96 7.78 0.78
N GLY A 372 11.59 6.54 1.09
CA GLY A 372 12.50 5.54 1.66
C GLY A 372 13.68 5.21 0.77
N LEU A 373 13.46 5.06 -0.54
CA LEU A 373 14.52 4.76 -1.50
C LEU A 373 15.64 5.80 -1.44
N LEU A 374 15.27 7.06 -1.25
CA LEU A 374 16.18 8.20 -1.19
C LEU A 374 16.62 8.57 0.24
N ALA A 375 16.30 7.72 1.23
CA ALA A 375 16.50 7.98 2.66
C ALA A 375 15.98 9.37 3.10
N GLY A 376 14.80 9.71 2.60
CA GLY A 376 14.11 10.97 2.87
C GLY A 376 13.78 11.16 4.33
N GLN A 377 13.75 12.43 4.73
CA GLN A 377 13.40 12.87 6.08
C GLN A 377 11.99 13.44 6.08
N ASN A 378 11.42 13.63 7.26
CA ASN A 378 10.13 14.27 7.46
C ASN A 378 10.09 15.65 6.80
N ASP A 379 9.09 15.84 5.95
CA ASP A 379 8.79 17.11 5.31
C ASP A 379 7.74 17.88 6.12
N HIS A 380 8.19 18.49 7.21
CA HIS A 380 7.33 19.30 8.06
C HIS A 380 6.80 20.54 7.31
N GLU A 381 7.59 21.10 6.39
CA GLU A 381 7.18 22.27 5.61
C GLU A 381 6.00 21.95 4.69
N LEU A 382 6.05 20.84 3.96
CA LEU A 382 4.93 20.41 3.11
C LEU A 382 3.70 20.02 3.93
N MET A 383 3.89 19.30 5.04
CA MET A 383 2.80 18.94 5.95
C MET A 383 2.07 20.18 6.47
N GLU A 384 2.81 21.20 6.92
CA GLU A 384 2.24 22.45 7.42
C GLU A 384 1.58 23.28 6.32
N ALA A 385 2.20 23.35 5.13
CA ALA A 385 1.69 24.12 4.00
C ALA A 385 0.38 23.55 3.43
N THR A 386 0.22 22.23 3.42
CA THR A 386 -0.96 21.54 2.86
C THR A 386 -2.05 21.30 3.91
N GLY A 387 -1.66 21.19 5.18
CA GLY A 387 -2.54 20.74 6.26
C GLY A 387 -2.83 19.24 6.26
N GLU A 388 -2.23 18.46 5.35
CA GLU A 388 -2.37 17.00 5.29
C GLU A 388 -1.24 16.33 6.07
N LEU A 389 -1.59 15.61 7.13
CA LEU A 389 -0.58 15.00 8.03
C LEU A 389 0.30 13.96 7.33
N ARG A 390 -0.21 13.27 6.30
CA ARG A 390 0.59 12.30 5.53
C ARG A 390 1.62 12.96 4.62
N ASP A 391 1.48 14.25 4.33
CA ASP A 391 2.43 14.96 3.46
C ASP A 391 3.85 15.06 4.07
N ILE A 392 3.99 14.79 5.38
CA ILE A 392 5.30 14.61 6.04
C ILE A 392 6.17 13.51 5.42
N ASN A 393 5.56 12.49 4.80
CA ASN A 393 6.26 11.37 4.15
C ASN A 393 5.97 11.38 2.64
N ARG A 394 5.97 12.55 2.02
CA ARG A 394 5.35 12.72 0.70
C ARG A 394 6.03 13.86 -0.08
N HIS A 395 7.30 14.11 0.22
CA HIS A 395 8.13 15.17 -0.36
C HIS A 395 8.15 15.14 -1.90
N TYR A 396 8.24 16.31 -2.54
CA TYR A 396 8.42 16.46 -3.99
C TYR A 396 9.91 16.58 -4.31
N TYR A 397 10.53 15.50 -4.82
CA TYR A 397 11.95 15.57 -5.21
C TYR A 397 12.12 16.11 -6.61
N THR A 398 12.85 17.22 -6.73
CA THR A 398 13.39 17.70 -8.01
C THR A 398 14.42 16.71 -8.58
N LYS A 399 14.69 16.77 -9.89
CA LYS A 399 15.70 15.91 -10.53
C LYS A 399 17.09 16.15 -9.94
N GLU A 400 17.39 17.38 -9.54
CA GLU A 400 18.63 17.78 -8.88
C GLU A 400 18.75 17.17 -7.47
N GLU A 401 17.68 17.22 -6.67
CA GLU A 401 17.66 16.59 -5.35
C GLU A 401 17.79 15.07 -5.45
N VAL A 402 17.13 14.43 -6.41
CA VAL A 402 17.30 13.00 -6.69
C VAL A 402 18.76 12.70 -7.02
N ALA A 403 19.36 13.47 -7.94
CA ALA A 403 20.74 13.28 -8.36
C ALA A 403 21.74 13.42 -7.19
N GLU A 404 21.41 14.21 -6.17
CA GLU A 404 22.20 14.28 -4.93
C GLU A 404 21.88 13.15 -3.95
N ALA A 405 20.60 12.83 -3.76
CA ALA A 405 20.16 11.80 -2.82
C ALA A 405 20.75 10.42 -3.15
N VAL A 406 20.81 10.05 -4.44
CA VAL A 406 21.42 8.78 -4.88
C VAL A 406 22.93 8.68 -4.60
N LYS A 407 23.61 9.79 -4.29
CA LYS A 407 25.02 9.78 -3.91
C LYS A 407 25.22 9.48 -2.43
N GLN A 408 24.20 9.63 -1.60
CA GLN A 408 24.28 9.39 -0.16
C GLN A 408 24.78 7.95 0.12
N PRO A 409 25.69 7.75 1.11
CA PRO A 409 26.21 6.42 1.43
C PRO A 409 25.13 5.38 1.74
N VAL A 410 24.09 5.76 2.48
CA VAL A 410 22.95 4.88 2.81
C VAL A 410 22.18 4.44 1.56
N VAL A 411 21.92 5.36 0.62
CA VAL A 411 21.21 5.06 -0.63
C VAL A 411 22.05 4.14 -1.53
N ARG A 412 23.37 4.37 -1.60
CA ARG A 412 24.27 3.47 -2.34
C ARG A 412 24.35 2.06 -1.73
N ARG A 413 24.30 1.93 -0.40
CA ARG A 413 24.22 0.63 0.29
C ARG A 413 22.91 -0.07 -0.04
N LEU A 414 21.81 0.66 0.01
CA LEU A 414 20.48 0.16 -0.36
C LEU A 414 20.43 -0.30 -1.82
N PHE A 415 20.97 0.47 -2.76
CA PHE A 415 21.04 0.09 -4.18
C PHE A 415 21.77 -1.24 -4.38
N LYS A 416 22.93 -1.43 -3.76
CA LYS A 416 23.66 -2.71 -3.82
C LYS A 416 22.85 -3.88 -3.26
N LEU A 417 22.12 -3.64 -2.17
CA LEU A 417 21.26 -4.63 -1.55
C LEU A 417 20.07 -4.99 -2.46
N MET A 418 19.49 -4.01 -3.18
CA MET A 418 18.44 -4.23 -4.18
C MET A 418 18.95 -5.02 -5.38
N GLU A 419 20.13 -4.68 -5.91
CA GLU A 419 20.80 -5.43 -6.98
C GLU A 419 20.98 -6.91 -6.59
N PHE A 420 21.44 -7.17 -5.36
CA PHE A 420 21.59 -8.53 -4.86
C PHE A 420 20.24 -9.25 -4.74
N ARG A 421 19.23 -8.58 -4.16
CA ARG A 421 17.89 -9.16 -3.99
C ARG A 421 17.22 -9.52 -5.31
N GLY A 422 17.41 -8.71 -6.35
CA GLY A 422 16.81 -8.92 -7.67
C GLY A 422 17.58 -9.90 -8.56
N SER A 423 18.87 -10.15 -8.30
CA SER A 423 19.71 -10.97 -9.20
C SER A 423 20.15 -12.32 -8.64
N TYR A 424 20.10 -12.53 -7.32
CA TYR A 424 20.63 -13.75 -6.72
C TYR A 424 19.57 -14.89 -6.68
N PRO A 425 19.78 -16.03 -7.35
CA PRO A 425 18.72 -17.03 -7.58
C PRO A 425 18.15 -17.70 -6.32
N ALA A 426 18.86 -17.65 -5.18
CA ALA A 426 18.39 -18.32 -3.97
C ALA A 426 17.01 -17.82 -3.50
N PHE A 427 16.64 -16.56 -3.81
CA PHE A 427 15.36 -15.96 -3.45
C PHE A 427 14.14 -16.58 -4.16
N ASP A 428 14.36 -17.40 -5.20
CA ASP A 428 13.31 -18.19 -5.86
C ASP A 428 13.14 -19.59 -5.25
N GLY A 429 13.95 -19.91 -4.24
CA GLY A 429 13.96 -21.20 -3.56
C GLY A 429 13.15 -21.24 -2.26
N VAL A 430 13.71 -21.91 -1.26
CA VAL A 430 13.06 -22.12 0.03
C VAL A 430 13.64 -21.17 1.08
N PHE A 431 12.74 -20.45 1.75
CA PHE A 431 13.06 -19.62 2.90
C PHE A 431 13.22 -20.45 4.18
N HIS A 432 14.26 -20.13 4.96
CA HIS A 432 14.51 -20.67 6.28
C HIS A 432 14.77 -19.55 7.28
N LEU A 433 13.96 -19.49 8.34
CA LEU A 433 14.29 -18.71 9.52
C LEU A 433 15.23 -19.53 10.40
N GLN A 434 16.51 -19.15 10.45
CA GLN A 434 17.52 -19.86 11.23
C GLN A 434 17.42 -19.49 12.72
N TYR A 435 18.03 -20.31 13.57
CA TYR A 435 18.12 -19.99 14.99
C TYR A 435 19.00 -18.75 15.22
N SER A 436 18.50 -17.84 16.04
CA SER A 436 19.21 -16.65 16.53
C SER A 436 18.63 -16.27 17.90
N ASN A 437 19.43 -15.59 18.73
CA ASN A 437 18.98 -15.13 20.05
C ASN A 437 17.94 -13.98 19.91
N ASP A 438 17.42 -13.49 21.03
CA ASP A 438 16.33 -12.49 21.01
C ASP A 438 16.78 -11.13 20.48
N SER A 439 18.07 -10.82 20.49
CA SER A 439 18.61 -9.57 19.94
C SER A 439 19.27 -9.74 18.57
N SER A 440 18.94 -10.82 17.84
CA SER A 440 19.44 -11.05 16.49
C SER A 440 18.43 -11.76 15.59
N VAL A 441 18.57 -11.57 14.28
CA VAL A 441 17.75 -12.22 13.24
C VAL A 441 18.67 -12.95 12.28
N ALA A 442 18.43 -14.25 12.06
CA ALA A 442 19.17 -15.06 11.10
C ALA A 442 18.20 -15.66 10.06
N MET A 443 18.44 -15.39 8.78
CA MET A 443 17.57 -15.77 7.66
C MET A 443 18.40 -16.40 6.55
N CYS A 444 17.84 -17.37 5.85
CA CYS A 444 18.52 -18.10 4.80
C CYS A 444 17.55 -18.39 3.65
N TRP A 445 18.06 -18.29 2.43
CA TRP A 445 17.38 -18.73 1.22
C TRP A 445 18.25 -19.76 0.51
N ARG A 446 17.60 -20.78 -0.05
CA ARG A 446 18.27 -21.84 -0.80
C ARG A 446 17.47 -22.27 -2.02
N ASP A 447 18.11 -22.19 -3.18
CA ASP A 447 17.64 -22.82 -4.42
C ASP A 447 18.76 -23.69 -5.02
N GLY A 448 18.62 -25.01 -4.91
CA GLY A 448 19.64 -25.96 -5.33
C GLY A 448 21.00 -25.71 -4.66
N THR A 449 21.96 -25.24 -5.46
CA THR A 449 23.33 -24.87 -5.04
C THR A 449 23.48 -23.40 -4.67
N HIS A 450 22.49 -22.55 -4.97
CA HIS A 450 22.50 -21.14 -4.60
C HIS A 450 22.00 -21.01 -3.17
N THR A 451 22.81 -20.39 -2.31
CA THR A 451 22.47 -20.16 -0.91
C THR A 451 22.95 -18.78 -0.49
N CYS A 452 22.07 -18.02 0.15
CA CYS A 452 22.43 -16.78 0.83
C CYS A 452 21.89 -16.77 2.26
N GLU A 453 22.64 -16.16 3.17
CA GLU A 453 22.36 -16.04 4.58
C GLU A 453 22.47 -14.57 4.99
N LEU A 454 21.53 -14.11 5.80
CA LEU A 454 21.54 -12.82 6.45
C LEU A 454 21.63 -13.03 7.96
N PHE A 455 22.57 -12.36 8.61
CA PHE A 455 22.63 -12.22 10.06
C PHE A 455 22.56 -10.74 10.44
N VAL A 456 21.59 -10.37 11.27
CA VAL A 456 21.43 -9.02 11.80
C VAL A 456 21.57 -9.04 13.31
N ASP A 457 22.51 -8.26 13.83
CA ASP A 457 22.64 -7.93 15.25
C ASP A 457 21.88 -6.63 15.52
N LEU A 458 20.82 -6.71 16.35
CA LEU A 458 19.94 -5.58 16.62
C LEU A 458 20.52 -4.58 17.63
N ILE A 459 21.45 -5.04 18.50
CA ILE A 459 22.12 -4.16 19.48
C ILE A 459 23.08 -3.23 18.76
N PHE A 460 23.92 -3.80 17.88
CA PHE A 460 24.92 -3.04 17.14
C PHE A 460 24.42 -2.51 15.80
N LYS A 461 23.20 -2.90 15.38
CA LYS A 461 22.59 -2.53 14.10
C LYS A 461 23.49 -2.92 12.93
N LYS A 462 24.05 -4.14 12.98
CA LYS A 462 24.97 -4.64 11.96
C LYS A 462 24.34 -5.78 11.20
N ALA A 463 24.24 -5.63 9.89
CA ALA A 463 23.84 -6.70 8.99
C ALA A 463 25.06 -7.26 8.25
N THR A 464 25.18 -8.59 8.27
CA THR A 464 26.18 -9.34 7.49
C THR A 464 25.46 -10.32 6.60
N MET A 465 25.79 -10.28 5.32
CA MET A 465 25.28 -11.20 4.32
C MET A 465 26.39 -12.15 3.87
N ARG A 466 26.07 -13.43 3.76
CA ARG A 466 26.96 -14.46 3.22
C ARG A 466 26.28 -15.15 2.05
N TYR A 467 27.00 -15.44 0.98
CA TYR A 467 26.41 -16.14 -0.16
C TYR A 467 27.47 -16.95 -0.91
N LEU A 468 27.02 -17.97 -1.64
CA LEU A 468 27.89 -18.75 -2.53
C LEU A 468 28.10 -18.01 -3.85
N ASP A 469 29.34 -17.66 -4.15
CA ASP A 469 29.70 -17.04 -5.42
C ASP A 469 29.53 -18.04 -6.58
N GLN A 470 28.81 -17.62 -7.63
CA GLN A 470 28.47 -18.49 -8.75
C GLN A 470 29.69 -18.93 -9.57
N LYS A 471 30.75 -18.12 -9.62
CA LYS A 471 31.95 -18.42 -10.42
C LYS A 471 32.93 -19.31 -9.68
N SER A 472 33.16 -19.04 -8.40
CA SER A 472 34.19 -19.71 -7.59
C SER A 472 33.65 -20.83 -6.71
N GLY A 473 32.33 -20.89 -6.47
CA GLY A 473 31.72 -21.83 -5.53
C GLY A 473 32.12 -21.61 -4.06
N ARG A 474 32.73 -20.47 -3.75
CA ARG A 474 33.19 -20.11 -2.39
C ARG A 474 32.18 -19.21 -1.71
N TRP A 475 32.13 -19.29 -0.38
CA TRP A 475 31.39 -18.33 0.43
C TRP A 475 32.06 -16.97 0.39
N LEU A 476 31.29 -15.96 -0.02
CA LEU A 476 31.63 -14.56 0.15
C LEU A 476 30.87 -14.01 1.36
N THR A 477 31.51 -13.10 2.09
CA THR A 477 30.91 -12.39 3.22
C THR A 477 30.96 -10.90 2.93
N GLN A 478 29.82 -10.23 3.04
CA GLN A 478 29.68 -8.81 2.84
C GLN A 478 29.00 -8.19 4.07
N ARG A 479 29.61 -7.14 4.61
CA ARG A 479 28.92 -6.25 5.54
C ARG A 479 28.08 -5.27 4.71
N LEU A 480 26.79 -5.20 5.01
CA LEU A 480 25.84 -4.36 4.27
C LEU A 480 25.95 -2.89 4.65
#